data_AF-A0A210R4E0-F1
#
_entry.id   AF-A0A210R4E0-F1
#
_cell.length_a   1.000
_cell.length_b   1.000
_cell.length_c   1.000
_cell.angle_alpha   90.00
_cell.angle_beta   90.00
_cell.angle_gamma   90.00
#
_symmetry.space_group_name_H-M   'P 1'
#
loop_
_entity.id
_entity.type
_entity.pdbx_description
1 polymer ?
#
loop_
_entity_poly.entity_id
_entity_poly.type
_entity_poly.pdbx_seq_one_letter_code
_entity_poly.pdbx_strand_id
1 'polypeptide(L)'
;MSCCPCFKPEINSFGELLELTQGGFSTQEGRCELVGYKYCDRIDKNEVTLQKAVQDIILFTRKNKSKPEKIQLSWLGLHLALGLCYQYKSMDKVLLRGILTEMLKFSHGIDLGLFMRDLLHYEDPSAANDAVAKSMYVIGHCAGFRVTLTKENLGDSVLMGPSRIVYKELLQKNVVHYFDLPTGHPTLSMSANAPPENFVGQTCMFLACENLKPKVVLVLLQHGASPTGAPLDQLLQTLGGHQLVVGALAGPLKISAPINIIQECLRFCLRAIPRLNVRFDGETVSDLRKKNQDVYFLKREACGYMPDDCYKDPSMLKHLARFAIRKRLLENDLLPSGIDKLPKLTKELVQYMNLLS
;
A
#
# COMPACT_ATOMS: atom_id res chain seq x y z
N MET A 1 10.44 57.62 -4.63
CA MET A 1 11.00 56.48 -5.38
C MET A 1 11.16 55.32 -4.40
N SER A 2 10.21 54.38 -4.36
CA SER A 2 10.33 53.17 -3.54
C SER A 2 11.11 52.11 -4.33
N CYS A 3 12.28 51.72 -3.83
CA CYS A 3 13.03 50.62 -4.41
C CYS A 3 12.21 49.33 -4.34
N CYS A 4 11.90 48.73 -5.49
CA CYS A 4 11.35 47.37 -5.54
C CYS A 4 12.31 46.42 -4.81
N PRO A 5 11.82 45.57 -3.90
CA PRO A 5 12.68 44.58 -3.26
C PRO A 5 13.24 43.65 -4.34
N CYS A 6 14.57 43.61 -4.45
CA CYS A 6 15.28 42.64 -5.28
C CYS A 6 14.94 41.24 -4.77
N PHE A 7 14.01 40.55 -5.44
CA PHE A 7 13.77 39.13 -5.24
C PHE A 7 15.05 38.38 -5.59
N LYS A 8 15.80 37.92 -4.58
CA LYS A 8 16.83 36.90 -4.82
C LYS A 8 16.10 35.62 -5.24
N PRO A 9 16.43 35.03 -6.41
CA PRO A 9 15.84 33.77 -6.80
C PRO A 9 16.15 32.72 -5.72
N GLU A 10 15.12 32.04 -5.26
CA GLU A 10 15.25 31.01 -4.24
C GLU A 10 16.10 29.87 -4.81
N ILE A 11 17.29 29.67 -4.25
CA ILE A 11 18.24 28.65 -4.71
C ILE A 11 17.68 27.28 -4.31
N ASN A 12 17.51 26.39 -5.30
CA ASN A 12 17.11 25.01 -5.06
C ASN A 12 18.34 24.20 -4.62
N SER A 13 18.41 23.89 -3.33
CA SER A 13 19.57 23.21 -2.74
C SER A 13 19.78 21.80 -3.31
N PHE A 14 18.74 21.12 -3.80
CA PHE A 14 18.87 19.78 -4.38
C PHE A 14 19.62 19.82 -5.71
N GLY A 15 19.32 20.80 -6.57
CA GLY A 15 20.03 21.03 -7.82
C GLY A 15 21.51 21.33 -7.60
N GLU A 16 21.80 22.19 -6.62
CA GLU A 16 23.18 22.53 -6.19
C GLU A 16 23.93 21.29 -5.70
N LEU A 17 23.33 20.52 -4.79
CA LEU A 17 23.93 19.28 -4.29
C LEU A 17 24.17 18.27 -5.40
N LEU A 18 23.22 18.13 -6.34
CA LEU A 18 23.40 17.27 -7.50
C LEU A 18 24.59 17.69 -8.36
N GLU A 19 24.82 18.99 -8.55
CA GLU A 19 25.99 19.50 -9.30
C GLU A 19 27.30 19.19 -8.59
N LEU A 20 27.35 19.39 -7.28
CA LEU A 20 28.51 19.06 -6.44
C LEU A 20 28.85 17.56 -6.46
N THR A 21 27.87 16.69 -6.68
CA THR A 21 28.06 15.23 -6.74
C THR A 21 28.16 14.68 -8.18
N GLN A 22 28.43 15.51 -9.19
CA GLN A 22 28.55 15.03 -10.59
C GLN A 22 29.78 14.16 -10.85
N GLY A 23 30.86 14.33 -10.07
CA GLY A 23 32.08 13.52 -10.20
C GLY A 23 32.05 12.31 -9.26
N GLY A 24 32.27 11.11 -9.80
CA GLY A 24 32.70 9.95 -8.99
C GLY A 24 31.72 8.77 -8.83
N PHE A 25 30.58 8.75 -9.51
CA PHE A 25 29.62 7.63 -9.41
C PHE A 25 29.23 7.05 -10.76
N SER A 26 29.14 5.71 -10.82
CA SER A 26 28.70 4.98 -12.00
C SER A 26 27.17 4.87 -12.11
N THR A 27 26.42 5.14 -11.02
CA THR A 27 24.96 4.96 -10.96
C THR A 27 24.23 6.20 -10.42
N GLN A 28 22.95 6.37 -10.80
CA GLN A 28 22.12 7.47 -10.31
C GLN A 28 21.72 7.26 -8.83
N GLU A 29 21.58 6.00 -8.42
CA GLU A 29 21.28 5.58 -7.06
C GLU A 29 22.38 6.03 -6.11
N GLY A 30 23.66 5.71 -6.42
CA GLY A 30 24.79 6.12 -5.59
C GLY A 30 24.94 7.64 -5.52
N ARG A 31 24.62 8.35 -6.61
CA ARG A 31 24.58 9.81 -6.61
C ARG A 31 23.48 10.35 -5.68
N CYS A 32 22.27 9.81 -5.75
CA CYS A 32 21.17 10.22 -4.87
C CYS A 32 21.45 9.90 -3.40
N GLU A 33 22.10 8.78 -3.11
CA GLU A 33 22.54 8.42 -1.77
C GLU A 33 23.51 9.45 -1.20
N LEU A 34 24.51 9.87 -1.98
CA LEU A 34 25.45 10.92 -1.58
C LEU A 34 24.75 12.27 -1.33
N VAL A 35 23.81 12.65 -2.20
CA VAL A 35 22.99 13.85 -1.97
C VAL A 35 22.20 13.71 -0.66
N GLY A 36 21.72 12.52 -0.34
CA GLY A 36 21.10 12.20 0.94
C GLY A 36 22.00 12.46 2.14
N TYR A 37 23.23 11.91 2.13
CA TYR A 37 24.21 12.16 3.19
C TYR A 37 24.52 13.66 3.33
N LYS A 38 24.66 14.38 2.22
CA LYS A 38 24.86 15.84 2.24
C LYS A 38 23.67 16.59 2.82
N TYR A 39 22.44 16.14 2.55
CA TYR A 39 21.27 16.72 3.20
C TYR A 39 21.27 16.45 4.70
N CYS A 40 21.61 15.23 5.13
CA CYS A 40 21.73 14.93 6.56
C CYS A 40 22.74 15.86 7.23
N ASP A 41 23.94 16.01 6.64
CA ASP A 41 24.98 16.92 7.14
C ASP A 41 24.46 18.36 7.27
N ARG A 42 23.75 18.87 6.25
CA ARG A 42 23.20 20.24 6.24
C ARG A 42 22.07 20.42 7.25
N ILE A 43 21.24 19.39 7.46
CA ILE A 43 20.15 19.42 8.44
C ILE A 43 20.71 19.40 9.86
N ASP A 44 21.68 18.52 10.13
CA ASP A 44 22.32 18.39 11.45
C ASP A 44 23.07 19.68 11.84
N LYS A 45 23.60 20.42 10.86
CA LYS A 45 24.23 21.73 11.04
C LYS A 45 23.25 22.91 11.07
N ASN A 46 21.94 22.67 10.96
CA ASN A 46 20.89 23.69 10.84
C ASN A 46 21.07 24.65 9.65
N GLU A 47 21.77 24.24 8.59
CA GLU A 47 21.95 25.01 7.36
C GLU A 47 20.69 24.96 6.48
N VAL A 48 19.96 23.83 6.54
CA VAL A 48 18.69 23.61 5.82
C VAL A 48 17.73 22.83 6.73
N THR A 49 16.45 23.18 6.74
CA THR A 49 15.44 22.40 7.46
C THR A 49 14.99 21.18 6.65
N LEU A 50 14.53 20.10 7.31
CA LEU A 50 13.95 18.93 6.63
C LEU A 50 12.82 19.34 5.66
N GLN A 51 11.95 20.25 6.08
CA GLN A 51 10.85 20.73 5.25
C GLN A 51 11.35 21.42 3.98
N LYS A 52 12.39 22.26 4.10
CA LYS A 52 13.01 22.93 2.95
C LYS A 52 13.70 21.93 2.01
N ALA A 53 14.43 20.96 2.55
CA ALA A 53 15.05 19.90 1.74
C ALA A 53 14.01 19.12 0.92
N VAL A 54 12.91 18.70 1.55
CA VAL A 54 11.81 18.00 0.86
C VAL A 54 11.14 18.90 -0.19
N GLN A 55 10.89 20.17 0.12
CA GLN A 55 10.32 21.12 -0.83
C GLN A 55 11.22 21.31 -2.05
N ASP A 56 12.53 21.44 -1.86
CA ASP A 56 13.50 21.59 -2.95
C ASP A 56 13.54 20.35 -3.85
N ILE A 57 13.49 19.15 -3.28
CA ILE A 57 13.36 17.90 -4.03
C ILE A 57 12.06 17.90 -4.86
N ILE A 58 10.91 18.21 -4.26
CA ILE A 58 9.63 18.26 -4.96
C ILE A 58 9.65 19.28 -6.10
N LEU A 59 10.22 20.47 -5.86
CA LEU A 59 10.35 21.53 -6.87
C LEU A 59 11.24 21.08 -8.04
N PHE A 60 12.37 20.44 -7.74
CA PHE A 60 13.24 19.87 -8.77
C PHE A 60 12.50 18.83 -9.60
N THR A 61 11.79 17.92 -8.94
CA THR A 61 11.02 16.86 -9.61
C THR A 61 9.94 17.43 -10.52
N ARG A 62 9.18 18.43 -10.07
CA ARG A 62 8.18 19.13 -10.89
C ARG A 62 8.80 19.82 -12.11
N LYS A 63 9.95 20.48 -11.94
CA LYS A 63 10.66 21.20 -13.01
C LYS A 63 11.18 20.26 -14.10
N ASN A 64 11.48 19.01 -13.75
CA ASN A 64 12.12 18.06 -14.66
C ASN A 64 11.20 16.91 -15.10
N LYS A 65 9.89 16.95 -14.79
CA LYS A 65 8.93 15.88 -15.09
C LYS A 65 8.81 15.50 -16.58
N SER A 66 9.07 16.44 -17.48
CA SER A 66 8.97 16.25 -18.93
C SER A 66 10.29 15.88 -19.60
N LYS A 67 11.37 15.73 -18.83
CA LYS A 67 12.72 15.46 -19.33
C LYS A 67 13.06 13.98 -19.13
N PRO A 68 13.02 13.14 -20.18
CA PRO A 68 13.21 11.69 -20.04
C PRO A 68 14.48 11.31 -19.28
N GLU A 69 15.58 12.02 -19.51
CA GLU A 69 16.88 11.80 -18.89
C GLU A 69 16.93 12.15 -17.39
N LYS A 70 15.92 12.86 -16.88
CA LYS A 70 15.80 13.25 -15.47
C LYS A 70 14.67 12.56 -14.73
N ILE A 71 13.87 11.71 -15.38
CA ILE A 71 12.74 11.01 -14.75
C ILE A 71 13.24 10.10 -13.63
N GLN A 72 14.20 9.21 -13.91
CA GLN A 72 14.77 8.30 -12.91
C GLN A 72 15.37 9.08 -11.72
N LEU A 73 16.10 10.16 -11.98
CA LEU A 73 16.67 10.99 -10.92
C LEU A 73 15.61 11.71 -10.08
N SER A 74 14.53 12.18 -10.71
CA SER A 74 13.40 12.82 -10.03
C SER A 74 12.66 11.82 -9.14
N TRP A 75 12.51 10.59 -9.64
CA TRP A 75 11.95 9.47 -8.89
C TRP A 75 12.82 9.08 -7.69
N LEU A 76 14.13 8.89 -7.88
CA LEU A 76 15.08 8.63 -6.80
C LEU A 76 15.12 9.78 -5.78
N GLY A 77 15.01 11.03 -6.22
CA GLY A 77 14.90 12.20 -5.35
C GLY A 77 13.68 12.12 -4.41
N LEU A 78 12.51 11.73 -4.92
CA LEU A 78 11.32 11.56 -4.08
C LEU A 78 11.48 10.42 -3.06
N HIS A 79 12.13 9.31 -3.44
CA HIS A 79 12.51 8.24 -2.50
C HIS A 79 13.49 8.72 -1.44
N LEU A 80 14.45 9.56 -1.83
CA LEU A 80 15.36 10.21 -0.89
C LEU A 80 14.58 11.10 0.10
N ALA A 81 13.60 11.88 -0.36
CA ALA A 81 12.77 12.69 0.52
C ALA A 81 12.01 11.85 1.57
N LEU A 82 11.47 10.69 1.18
CA LEU A 82 10.89 9.74 2.14
C LEU A 82 11.95 9.17 3.10
N GLY A 83 13.13 8.85 2.59
CA GLY A 83 14.28 8.39 3.38
C GLY A 83 14.70 9.40 4.45
N LEU A 84 14.80 10.69 4.08
CA LEU A 84 15.08 11.78 5.01
C LEU A 84 13.98 11.89 6.07
N CYS A 85 12.70 11.82 5.68
CA CYS A 85 11.61 11.86 6.65
C CYS A 85 11.69 10.68 7.64
N TYR A 86 12.02 9.48 7.17
CA TYR A 86 12.22 8.31 8.03
C TYR A 86 13.45 8.45 8.95
N GLN A 87 14.57 8.95 8.44
CA GLN A 87 15.81 9.17 9.19
C GLN A 87 15.56 10.13 10.36
N TYR A 88 14.88 11.25 10.10
CA TYR A 88 14.56 12.27 11.09
C TYR A 88 13.24 12.03 11.83
N LYS A 89 12.63 10.85 11.68
CA LYS A 89 11.38 10.43 12.36
C LYS A 89 10.27 11.49 12.27
N SER A 90 10.13 12.11 11.10
CA SER A 90 9.11 13.14 10.87
C SER A 90 7.71 12.58 11.06
N MET A 91 6.88 13.27 11.85
CA MET A 91 5.47 12.93 12.02
C MET A 91 4.56 13.86 11.21
N ASP A 92 5.13 14.72 10.36
CA ASP A 92 4.39 15.64 9.51
C ASP A 92 3.73 14.89 8.35
N LYS A 93 2.46 14.53 8.56
CA LYS A 93 1.64 13.85 7.56
C LYS A 93 1.40 14.70 6.31
N VAL A 94 1.38 16.04 6.43
CA VAL A 94 1.19 16.92 5.27
C VAL A 94 2.41 16.83 4.36
N LEU A 95 3.60 16.87 4.95
CA LEU A 95 4.86 16.72 4.21
C LEU A 95 4.94 15.37 3.48
N LEU A 96 4.69 14.26 4.20
CA LEU A 96 4.73 12.91 3.64
C LEU A 96 3.70 12.69 2.54
N ARG A 97 2.45 13.15 2.74
CA ARG A 97 1.41 13.08 1.71
C ARG A 97 1.77 13.91 0.48
N GLY A 98 2.46 15.03 0.65
CA GLY A 98 3.01 15.83 -0.44
C GLY A 98 4.00 15.03 -1.30
N ILE A 99 4.94 14.33 -0.66
CA ILE A 99 5.91 13.46 -1.34
C ILE A 99 5.18 12.31 -2.07
N LEU A 100 4.32 11.57 -1.36
CA LEU A 100 3.58 10.43 -1.92
C LEU A 100 2.66 10.84 -3.09
N THR A 101 2.01 12.00 -3.00
CA THR A 101 1.18 12.52 -4.10
C THR A 101 2.02 12.82 -5.34
N GLU A 102 3.23 13.36 -5.17
CA GLU A 102 4.11 13.54 -6.32
C GLU A 102 4.62 12.22 -6.87
N MET A 103 5.03 11.30 -6.01
CA MET A 103 5.45 9.95 -6.40
C MET A 103 4.44 9.26 -7.31
N LEU A 104 3.15 9.31 -6.98
CA LEU A 104 2.08 8.72 -7.79
C LEU A 104 2.08 9.21 -9.26
N LYS A 105 2.50 10.45 -9.54
CA LYS A 105 2.54 11.00 -10.90
C LYS A 105 3.70 10.46 -11.74
N PHE A 106 4.76 9.97 -11.10
CA PHE A 106 5.96 9.45 -11.76
C PHE A 106 5.96 7.94 -11.84
N SER A 107 5.44 7.31 -10.80
CA SER A 107 5.55 5.87 -10.63
C SER A 107 4.27 5.14 -10.98
N HIS A 108 3.18 5.83 -11.36
CA HIS A 108 1.89 5.16 -11.65
C HIS A 108 1.42 4.20 -10.53
N GLY A 109 1.83 4.45 -9.28
CA GLY A 109 1.55 3.59 -8.11
C GLY A 109 2.63 2.56 -7.76
N ILE A 110 3.72 2.47 -8.54
CA ILE A 110 4.83 1.52 -8.35
C ILE A 110 5.47 1.62 -6.95
N ASP A 111 5.48 2.79 -6.32
CA ASP A 111 6.31 3.04 -5.13
C ASP A 111 5.86 2.35 -3.86
N LEU A 112 4.56 2.12 -3.66
CA LEU A 112 4.13 1.31 -2.52
C LEU A 112 4.56 -0.15 -2.70
N GLY A 113 4.72 -0.60 -3.95
CA GLY A 113 5.28 -1.92 -4.27
C GLY A 113 6.72 -2.12 -3.80
N LEU A 114 7.56 -1.07 -3.79
CA LEU A 114 8.91 -1.14 -3.22
C LEU A 114 8.87 -1.43 -1.72
N PHE A 115 8.06 -0.68 -0.97
CA PHE A 115 7.91 -0.88 0.47
C PHE A 115 7.27 -2.24 0.77
N MET A 116 6.37 -2.70 -0.09
CA MET A 116 5.76 -4.01 0.02
C MET A 116 6.73 -5.16 -0.27
N ARG A 117 7.66 -5.02 -1.21
CA ARG A 117 8.67 -6.04 -1.52
C ARG A 117 9.38 -6.51 -0.26
N ASP A 118 9.84 -5.57 0.55
CA ASP A 118 10.59 -5.87 1.76
C ASP A 118 9.69 -6.61 2.77
N LEU A 119 8.43 -6.19 2.94
CA LEU A 119 7.48 -6.89 3.82
C LEU A 119 7.13 -8.30 3.36
N LEU A 120 7.01 -8.52 2.05
CA LEU A 120 6.69 -9.83 1.49
C LEU A 120 7.89 -10.79 1.56
N HIS A 121 9.11 -10.26 1.54
CA HIS A 121 10.32 -11.06 1.65
C HIS A 121 10.43 -11.78 3.00
N TYR A 122 10.06 -11.12 4.10
CA TYR A 122 10.12 -11.70 5.43
C TYR A 122 8.85 -12.45 5.81
N GLU A 123 8.98 -13.55 6.56
CA GLU A 123 7.84 -14.22 7.18
C GLU A 123 7.30 -13.44 8.38
N ASP A 124 8.20 -12.77 9.10
CA ASP A 124 7.87 -11.98 10.27
C ASP A 124 8.26 -10.51 10.11
N PRO A 125 7.30 -9.60 9.84
CA PRO A 125 7.56 -8.17 9.76
C PRO A 125 8.02 -7.56 11.09
N SER A 126 7.95 -8.27 12.22
CA SER A 126 8.57 -7.78 13.47
C SER A 126 10.06 -8.05 13.57
N ALA A 127 10.65 -8.82 12.65
CA ALA A 127 12.09 -8.99 12.58
C ALA A 127 12.74 -7.65 12.18
N ALA A 128 13.40 -7.01 13.13
CA ALA A 128 13.92 -5.67 12.96
C ALA A 128 15.08 -5.65 11.95
N ASN A 129 14.80 -5.10 10.76
CA ASN A 129 15.81 -4.54 9.88
C ASN A 129 15.34 -3.17 9.39
N ASP A 130 16.27 -2.36 8.91
CA ASP A 130 15.99 -0.97 8.55
C ASP A 130 14.98 -0.86 7.39
N ALA A 131 15.01 -1.81 6.43
CA ALA A 131 14.09 -1.85 5.30
C ALA A 131 12.63 -2.07 5.75
N VAL A 132 12.39 -3.06 6.61
CA VAL A 132 11.07 -3.35 7.19
C VAL A 132 10.60 -2.19 8.06
N ALA A 133 11.48 -1.59 8.86
CA ALA A 133 11.16 -0.42 9.68
C ALA A 133 10.75 0.79 8.82
N LYS A 134 11.44 1.03 7.70
CA LYS A 134 11.10 2.05 6.72
C LYS A 134 9.74 1.77 6.06
N SER A 135 9.46 0.53 5.66
CA SER A 135 8.17 0.14 5.10
C SER A 135 7.03 0.35 6.09
N MET A 136 7.21 -0.07 7.35
CA MET A 136 6.23 0.14 8.42
C MET A 136 5.99 1.63 8.69
N TYR A 137 7.05 2.45 8.66
CA TYR A 137 6.93 3.90 8.78
C TYR A 137 6.07 4.49 7.66
N VAL A 138 6.31 4.12 6.41
CA VAL A 138 5.52 4.63 5.27
C VAL A 138 4.06 4.18 5.36
N ILE A 139 3.82 2.89 5.66
CA ILE A 139 2.45 2.35 5.86
C ILE A 139 1.72 3.10 6.97
N GLY A 140 2.37 3.36 8.10
CA GLY A 140 1.82 4.16 9.20
C GLY A 140 1.28 5.51 8.77
N HIS A 141 1.95 6.17 7.84
CA HIS A 141 1.61 7.51 7.35
C HIS A 141 0.66 7.52 6.15
N CYS A 142 0.44 6.38 5.51
CA CYS A 142 -0.55 6.20 4.45
C CYS A 142 -1.96 5.91 5.00
N ALA A 143 -2.09 5.57 6.29
CA ALA A 143 -3.39 5.36 6.91
C ALA A 143 -4.31 6.57 6.69
N GLY A 144 -5.58 6.33 6.34
CA GLY A 144 -6.56 7.39 6.11
C GLY A 144 -6.23 8.39 5.00
N PHE A 145 -5.13 8.20 4.27
CA PHE A 145 -4.72 9.12 3.21
C PHE A 145 -5.67 8.94 2.02
N ARG A 146 -6.52 9.95 1.80
CA ARG A 146 -7.46 10.00 0.68
C ARG A 146 -6.83 10.69 -0.51
N VAL A 147 -7.02 10.09 -1.68
CA VAL A 147 -6.54 10.59 -2.96
C VAL A 147 -7.75 10.96 -3.81
N THR A 148 -7.79 12.20 -4.28
CA THR A 148 -8.80 12.69 -5.23
C THR A 148 -8.27 12.49 -6.64
N LEU A 149 -8.87 11.56 -7.38
CA LEU A 149 -8.35 11.14 -8.69
C LEU A 149 -8.70 12.12 -9.82
N THR A 150 -9.71 12.96 -9.61
CA THR A 150 -10.23 13.94 -10.57
C THR A 150 -9.57 15.32 -10.48
N LYS A 151 -8.71 15.56 -9.47
CA LYS A 151 -7.92 16.80 -9.43
C LYS A 151 -6.93 16.82 -10.60
N GLU A 152 -7.02 17.87 -11.41
CA GLU A 152 -6.65 18.03 -12.83
C GLU A 152 -5.26 17.58 -13.31
N ASN A 153 -4.41 16.94 -12.50
CA ASN A 153 -3.11 16.45 -12.97
C ASN A 153 -2.76 15.03 -12.52
N LEU A 154 -3.53 14.43 -11.60
CA LEU A 154 -3.22 13.09 -11.13
C LEU A 154 -3.86 12.05 -12.07
N GLY A 155 -5.15 12.19 -12.39
CA GLY A 155 -5.87 11.28 -13.29
C GLY A 155 -5.14 11.06 -14.61
N ASP A 156 -4.80 12.13 -15.33
CA ASP A 156 -4.17 12.01 -16.65
C ASP A 156 -2.76 11.39 -16.60
N SER A 157 -1.97 11.69 -15.56
CA SER A 157 -0.64 11.10 -15.36
C SER A 157 -0.69 9.61 -15.02
N VAL A 158 -1.73 9.18 -14.31
CA VAL A 158 -1.86 7.82 -13.78
C VAL A 158 -2.52 6.87 -14.79
N LEU A 159 -3.24 7.39 -15.79
CA LEU A 159 -3.98 6.63 -16.79
C LEU A 159 -3.17 6.16 -18.01
N MET A 160 -1.85 6.33 -18.04
CA MET A 160 -1.03 5.86 -19.16
C MET A 160 -0.69 4.37 -19.03
N GLY A 161 -0.70 3.64 -20.16
CA GLY A 161 -0.30 2.23 -20.24
C GLY A 161 -1.39 1.17 -19.95
N PRO A 162 -1.01 -0.11 -19.76
CA PRO A 162 -1.94 -1.23 -19.54
C PRO A 162 -2.81 -1.09 -18.29
N SER A 163 -2.34 -0.36 -17.28
CA SER A 163 -3.01 -0.07 -16.01
C SER A 163 -4.26 0.80 -16.15
N ARG A 164 -4.47 1.42 -17.32
CA ARG A 164 -5.59 2.35 -17.60
C ARG A 164 -6.96 1.77 -17.25
N ILE A 165 -7.15 0.47 -17.47
CA ILE A 165 -8.42 -0.21 -17.21
C ILE A 165 -8.73 -0.19 -15.71
N VAL A 166 -7.73 -0.49 -14.86
CA VAL A 166 -7.88 -0.53 -13.40
C VAL A 166 -8.17 0.86 -12.84
N TYR A 167 -7.47 1.89 -13.34
CA TYR A 167 -7.69 3.27 -12.88
C TYR A 167 -9.01 3.88 -13.33
N LYS A 168 -9.61 3.40 -14.43
CA LYS A 168 -10.93 3.84 -14.90
C LYS A 168 -12.04 3.57 -13.86
N GLU A 169 -12.02 2.40 -13.23
CA GLU A 169 -12.98 2.05 -12.16
C GLU A 169 -12.78 2.92 -10.92
N LEU A 170 -11.52 3.23 -10.57
CA LEU A 170 -11.22 4.08 -9.43
C LEU A 170 -11.67 5.52 -9.66
N LEU A 171 -11.56 6.05 -10.88
CA LEU A 171 -12.04 7.38 -11.23
C LEU A 171 -13.54 7.54 -11.02
N GLN A 172 -14.34 6.49 -11.28
CA GLN A 172 -15.78 6.50 -10.99
C GLN A 172 -16.07 6.72 -9.49
N LYS A 173 -15.15 6.30 -8.61
CA LYS A 173 -15.27 6.49 -7.16
C LYS A 173 -14.90 7.91 -6.71
N ASN A 174 -14.27 8.72 -7.57
CA ASN A 174 -13.78 10.09 -7.35
C ASN A 174 -12.68 10.22 -6.26
N VAL A 175 -12.87 9.56 -5.12
CA VAL A 175 -11.99 9.54 -3.96
C VAL A 175 -11.74 8.11 -3.53
N VAL A 176 -10.47 7.76 -3.34
CA VAL A 176 -10.03 6.43 -2.88
C VAL A 176 -9.01 6.57 -1.76
N HIS A 177 -8.80 5.53 -0.96
CA HIS A 177 -7.68 5.50 -0.01
C HIS A 177 -6.38 5.11 -0.72
N TYR A 178 -5.26 5.62 -0.25
CA TYR A 178 -3.94 5.39 -0.85
C TYR A 178 -3.59 3.89 -0.95
N PHE A 179 -3.95 3.09 0.05
CA PHE A 179 -3.75 1.63 0.04
C PHE A 179 -4.58 0.87 -0.99
N ASP A 180 -5.67 1.48 -1.46
CA ASP A 180 -6.52 0.89 -2.49
C ASP A 180 -6.00 1.22 -3.90
N LEU A 181 -4.94 2.04 -4.01
CA LEU A 181 -4.35 2.36 -5.29
C LEU A 181 -3.60 1.14 -5.86
N PRO A 182 -3.67 0.94 -7.19
CA PRO A 182 -2.89 -0.06 -7.87
C PRO A 182 -1.40 0.20 -7.69
N THR A 183 -0.62 -0.86 -7.54
CA THR A 183 0.84 -0.84 -7.50
C THR A 183 1.42 -1.59 -8.68
N GLY A 184 2.71 -1.43 -8.94
CA GLY A 184 3.34 -1.98 -10.15
C GLY A 184 4.83 -2.27 -10.03
N HIS A 185 5.31 -2.75 -8.88
CA HIS A 185 6.74 -3.01 -8.76
C HIS A 185 7.14 -4.35 -9.40
N PRO A 186 8.04 -4.38 -10.41
CA PRO A 186 8.38 -5.61 -11.15
C PRO A 186 8.93 -6.73 -10.25
N THR A 187 9.64 -6.38 -9.17
CA THR A 187 10.22 -7.36 -8.25
C THR A 187 9.26 -7.86 -7.18
N LEU A 188 7.97 -7.49 -7.24
CA LEU A 188 6.94 -8.16 -6.43
C LEU A 188 6.68 -9.60 -6.90
N SER A 189 7.37 -10.04 -7.97
CA SER A 189 7.46 -11.42 -8.44
C SER A 189 8.14 -12.34 -7.41
N MET A 190 7.50 -12.55 -6.27
CA MET A 190 7.84 -13.64 -5.36
C MET A 190 7.30 -14.99 -5.88
N SER A 191 6.52 -14.99 -6.97
CA SER A 191 6.23 -16.19 -7.75
C SER A 191 7.21 -16.31 -8.94
N ALA A 192 7.93 -17.43 -9.01
CA ALA A 192 9.05 -17.63 -9.93
C ALA A 192 8.67 -17.73 -11.43
N ASN A 193 7.38 -17.59 -11.80
CA ASN A 193 6.91 -18.01 -13.14
C ASN A 193 5.93 -17.05 -13.85
N ALA A 194 5.61 -15.88 -13.28
CA ALA A 194 4.70 -14.93 -13.94
C ALA A 194 5.47 -13.78 -14.62
N PRO A 195 5.12 -13.41 -15.86
CA PRO A 195 5.74 -12.27 -16.52
C PRO A 195 5.47 -10.97 -15.74
N PRO A 196 6.42 -10.01 -15.70
CA PRO A 196 6.30 -8.77 -14.92
C PRO A 196 5.04 -7.95 -15.22
N GLU A 197 4.50 -8.09 -16.42
CA GLU A 197 3.32 -7.40 -16.93
C GLU A 197 2.03 -7.76 -16.17
N ASN A 198 1.96 -8.94 -15.53
CA ASN A 198 0.77 -9.41 -14.82
C ASN A 198 0.55 -8.75 -13.44
N PHE A 199 1.61 -8.14 -12.87
CA PHE A 199 1.57 -7.55 -11.53
C PHE A 199 1.25 -6.06 -11.54
N VAL A 200 1.32 -5.44 -12.71
CA VAL A 200 0.99 -4.03 -12.88
C VAL A 200 -0.51 -3.85 -12.69
N GLY A 201 -0.89 -3.03 -11.71
CA GLY A 201 -2.29 -2.73 -11.43
C GLY A 201 -2.86 -3.45 -10.20
N GLN A 202 -2.04 -4.19 -9.45
CA GLN A 202 -2.49 -4.92 -8.26
C GLN A 202 -2.31 -4.11 -6.98
N THR A 203 -3.24 -4.18 -6.03
CA THR A 203 -3.13 -3.49 -4.74
C THR A 203 -2.18 -4.23 -3.79
N CYS A 204 -1.65 -3.53 -2.78
CA CYS A 204 -0.80 -4.15 -1.76
C CYS A 204 -1.51 -5.29 -1.01
N MET A 205 -2.81 -5.10 -0.75
CA MET A 205 -3.62 -6.13 -0.10
C MET A 205 -3.74 -7.38 -0.99
N PHE A 206 -3.95 -7.20 -2.30
CA PHE A 206 -4.01 -8.31 -3.25
C PHE A 206 -2.71 -9.11 -3.20
N LEU A 207 -1.56 -8.43 -3.31
CA LEU A 207 -0.25 -9.08 -3.30
C LEU A 207 0.03 -9.83 -2.00
N ALA A 208 -0.34 -9.26 -0.85
CA ALA A 208 -0.20 -9.95 0.44
C ALA A 208 -1.09 -11.19 0.54
N CYS A 209 -2.28 -11.16 -0.05
CA CYS A 209 -3.20 -12.29 -0.13
C CYS A 209 -2.70 -13.36 -1.13
N GLU A 210 -2.24 -12.97 -2.31
CA GLU A 210 -1.70 -13.85 -3.34
C GLU A 210 -0.47 -14.61 -2.83
N ASN A 211 0.42 -13.93 -2.12
CA ASN A 211 1.62 -14.52 -1.53
C ASN A 211 1.38 -15.19 -0.16
N LEU A 212 0.13 -15.23 0.30
CA LEU A 212 -0.29 -15.85 1.55
C LEU A 212 0.59 -15.44 2.74
N LYS A 213 0.65 -14.12 3.01
CA LYS A 213 1.41 -13.51 4.11
C LYS A 213 0.48 -12.97 5.19
N PRO A 214 -0.04 -13.79 6.13
CA PRO A 214 -1.07 -13.36 7.09
C PRO A 214 -0.67 -12.15 7.94
N LYS A 215 0.59 -12.08 8.39
CA LYS A 215 1.10 -10.95 9.17
C LYS A 215 1.09 -9.64 8.38
N VAL A 216 1.43 -9.69 7.09
CA VAL A 216 1.39 -8.52 6.20
C VAL A 216 -0.06 -8.12 5.91
N VAL A 217 -0.95 -9.10 5.67
CA VAL A 217 -2.40 -8.86 5.53
C VAL A 217 -2.94 -8.15 6.77
N LEU A 218 -2.65 -8.66 7.97
CA LEU A 218 -3.07 -8.05 9.23
C LEU A 218 -2.57 -6.61 9.38
N VAL A 219 -1.28 -6.35 9.11
CA VAL A 219 -0.69 -5.00 9.18
C VAL A 219 -1.41 -4.03 8.25
N LEU A 220 -1.63 -4.43 6.99
CA LEU A 220 -2.33 -3.59 6.01
C LEU A 220 -3.78 -3.31 6.44
N LEU A 221 -4.49 -4.33 6.94
CA LEU A 221 -5.86 -4.16 7.44
C LEU A 221 -5.91 -3.25 8.66
N GLN A 222 -4.95 -3.36 9.57
CA GLN A 222 -4.83 -2.49 10.75
C GLN A 222 -4.70 -1.03 10.36
N HIS A 223 -4.00 -0.74 9.26
CA HIS A 223 -3.82 0.61 8.69
C HIS A 223 -4.90 1.04 7.70
N GLY A 224 -5.91 0.17 7.48
CA GLY A 224 -7.13 0.51 6.75
C GLY A 224 -7.13 0.21 5.26
N ALA A 225 -6.25 -0.68 4.79
CA ALA A 225 -6.37 -1.24 3.44
C ALA A 225 -7.68 -2.05 3.30
N SER A 226 -8.30 -2.01 2.13
CA SER A 226 -9.56 -2.73 1.89
C SER A 226 -9.32 -4.23 1.62
N PRO A 227 -10.01 -5.15 2.33
CA PRO A 227 -9.96 -6.58 2.04
C PRO A 227 -10.86 -7.01 0.86
N THR A 228 -11.84 -6.20 0.46
CA THR A 228 -12.91 -6.60 -0.48
C THR A 228 -12.48 -6.54 -1.94
N GLY A 229 -13.22 -7.22 -2.82
CA GLY A 229 -12.92 -7.27 -4.25
C GLY A 229 -11.76 -8.23 -4.51
N ALA A 230 -10.82 -7.84 -5.38
CA ALA A 230 -9.74 -8.72 -5.84
C ALA A 230 -8.96 -9.45 -4.72
N PRO A 231 -8.60 -8.84 -3.58
CA PRO A 231 -7.88 -9.54 -2.53
C PRO A 231 -8.67 -10.69 -1.90
N LEU A 232 -9.94 -10.46 -1.55
CA LEU A 232 -10.81 -11.52 -1.04
C LEU A 232 -11.12 -12.56 -2.11
N ASP A 233 -11.36 -12.13 -3.36
CA ASP A 233 -11.59 -13.02 -4.49
C ASP A 233 -10.42 -14.01 -4.62
N GLN A 234 -9.18 -13.54 -4.53
CA GLN A 234 -7.97 -14.37 -4.59
C GLN A 234 -7.94 -15.42 -3.48
N LEU A 235 -8.23 -15.05 -2.23
CA LEU A 235 -8.22 -15.99 -1.11
C LEU A 235 -9.32 -17.04 -1.25
N LEU A 236 -10.53 -16.65 -1.66
CA LEU A 236 -11.66 -17.56 -1.85
C LEU A 236 -11.47 -18.48 -3.06
N GLN A 237 -10.87 -17.97 -4.15
CA GLN A 237 -10.48 -18.79 -5.30
C GLN A 237 -9.38 -19.78 -4.92
N THR A 238 -8.38 -19.36 -4.15
CA THR A 238 -7.33 -20.26 -3.66
C THR A 238 -7.92 -21.35 -2.77
N LEU A 239 -8.88 -20.98 -1.89
CA LEU A 239 -9.59 -21.93 -1.04
C LEU A 239 -10.47 -22.93 -1.83
N GLY A 240 -11.24 -22.46 -2.81
CA GLY A 240 -12.14 -23.30 -3.62
C GLY A 240 -11.46 -24.04 -4.79
N GLY A 241 -10.31 -23.53 -5.23
CA GLY A 241 -9.44 -24.07 -6.27
C GLY A 241 -8.45 -25.11 -5.75
N HIS A 242 -8.22 -25.17 -4.43
CA HIS A 242 -7.85 -26.42 -3.78
C HIS A 242 -8.98 -27.42 -4.02
N GLN A 243 -8.92 -28.12 -5.16
CA GLN A 243 -9.38 -29.49 -5.19
C GLN A 243 -8.72 -30.14 -3.98
N LEU A 244 -9.53 -30.46 -2.98
CA LEU A 244 -9.19 -31.50 -2.02
C LEU A 244 -8.92 -32.73 -2.89
N VAL A 245 -7.69 -32.90 -3.38
CA VAL A 245 -7.21 -34.14 -3.99
C VAL A 245 -7.04 -35.12 -2.84
N VAL A 246 -8.16 -35.43 -2.19
CA VAL A 246 -8.35 -36.64 -1.42
C VAL A 246 -8.88 -37.64 -2.46
N GLY A 247 -7.97 -38.04 -3.35
CA GLY A 247 -8.20 -39.11 -4.33
C GLY A 247 -8.72 -38.66 -5.70
N ALA A 248 -7.82 -38.24 -6.59
CA ALA A 248 -7.83 -38.64 -8.01
C ALA A 248 -6.76 -37.86 -8.82
N LEU A 249 -5.86 -38.62 -9.45
CA LEU A 249 -5.11 -38.28 -10.67
C LEU A 249 -3.89 -37.34 -10.58
N ALA A 250 -2.74 -38.03 -10.56
CA ALA A 250 -1.44 -37.71 -11.13
C ALA A 250 -1.33 -36.44 -12.03
N GLY A 251 -0.68 -35.42 -11.48
CA GLY A 251 -0.08 -34.29 -12.21
C GLY A 251 0.51 -33.26 -11.23
N PRO A 252 1.66 -32.62 -11.51
CA PRO A 252 2.31 -31.74 -10.54
C PRO A 252 1.68 -30.34 -10.57
N LEU A 253 0.51 -30.18 -9.94
CA LEU A 253 0.00 -28.86 -9.58
C LEU A 253 0.64 -28.43 -8.25
N LYS A 254 1.79 -27.76 -8.35
CA LYS A 254 2.38 -26.97 -7.26
C LYS A 254 1.44 -25.80 -6.96
N ILE A 255 0.68 -25.91 -5.88
CA ILE A 255 0.59 -24.97 -4.76
C ILE A 255 -0.12 -25.75 -3.64
N SER A 256 0.63 -26.28 -2.69
CA SER A 256 0.10 -26.77 -1.41
C SER A 256 0.50 -25.78 -0.33
N ALA A 257 0.08 -24.51 -0.49
CA ALA A 257 0.14 -23.62 0.66
C ALA A 257 -0.76 -24.23 1.73
N PRO A 258 -0.27 -24.43 2.96
CA PRO A 258 -1.03 -25.19 3.92
C PRO A 258 -2.30 -24.41 4.29
N ILE A 259 -3.43 -25.12 4.30
CA ILE A 259 -4.77 -24.54 4.38
C ILE A 259 -4.96 -23.59 5.56
N ASN A 260 -4.24 -23.84 6.65
CA ASN A 260 -4.19 -22.98 7.84
C ASN A 260 -3.73 -21.54 7.53
N ILE A 261 -2.79 -21.33 6.59
CA ILE A 261 -2.33 -19.99 6.22
C ILE A 261 -3.43 -19.25 5.46
N ILE A 262 -4.12 -19.93 4.54
CA ILE A 262 -5.26 -19.35 3.81
C ILE A 262 -6.38 -18.99 4.80
N GLN A 263 -6.69 -19.89 5.73
CA GLN A 263 -7.67 -19.64 6.79
C GLN A 263 -7.29 -18.44 7.66
N GLU A 264 -6.01 -18.27 7.97
CA GLU A 264 -5.54 -17.15 8.76
C GLU A 264 -5.67 -15.81 8.02
N CYS A 265 -5.28 -15.76 6.74
CA CYS A 265 -5.52 -14.61 5.87
C CYS A 265 -7.02 -14.28 5.78
N LEU A 266 -7.87 -15.29 5.53
CA LEU A 266 -9.32 -15.14 5.48
C LEU A 266 -9.87 -14.63 6.81
N ARG A 267 -9.43 -15.18 7.94
CA ARG A 267 -9.83 -14.72 9.27
C ARG A 267 -9.57 -13.23 9.46
N PHE A 268 -8.41 -12.73 9.06
CA PHE A 268 -8.13 -11.30 9.16
C PHE A 268 -8.99 -10.47 8.19
N CYS A 269 -9.09 -10.86 6.92
CA CYS A 269 -9.89 -10.16 5.92
C CYS A 269 -11.37 -10.07 6.33
N LEU A 270 -11.96 -11.19 6.76
CA LEU A 270 -13.37 -11.27 7.14
C LEU A 270 -13.68 -10.48 8.41
N ARG A 271 -12.72 -10.35 9.35
CA ARG A 271 -12.87 -9.46 10.52
C ARG A 271 -12.98 -7.98 10.14
N ALA A 272 -12.48 -7.59 8.97
CA ALA A 272 -12.54 -6.23 8.45
C ALA A 272 -13.74 -5.98 7.50
N ILE A 273 -14.58 -6.98 7.24
CA ILE A 273 -15.73 -6.88 6.34
C ILE A 273 -17.03 -6.85 7.16
N PRO A 274 -17.90 -5.83 7.03
CA PRO A 274 -19.08 -5.70 7.90
C PRO A 274 -20.12 -6.80 7.65
N ARG A 275 -20.30 -7.19 6.39
CA ARG A 275 -21.22 -8.23 5.93
C ARG A 275 -20.62 -8.92 4.72
N LEU A 276 -20.68 -10.24 4.71
CA LEU A 276 -20.31 -11.06 3.56
C LEU A 276 -21.48 -11.95 3.20
N ASN A 277 -22.01 -11.80 1.99
CA ASN A 277 -23.04 -12.71 1.50
C ASN A 277 -22.36 -13.88 0.79
N VAL A 278 -22.37 -15.05 1.43
CA VAL A 278 -21.86 -16.28 0.84
C VAL A 278 -23.02 -17.21 0.54
N ARG A 279 -23.04 -17.76 -0.68
CA ARG A 279 -23.97 -18.81 -1.09
C ARG A 279 -23.20 -20.11 -1.31
N PHE A 280 -23.83 -21.21 -0.90
CA PHE A 280 -23.19 -22.53 -0.84
C PHE A 280 -23.72 -23.51 -1.89
N ASP A 281 -24.58 -23.02 -2.80
CA ASP A 281 -25.44 -23.85 -3.65
C ASP A 281 -24.95 -24.02 -5.10
N GLY A 282 -23.65 -23.79 -5.36
CA GLY A 282 -22.96 -24.29 -6.55
C GLY A 282 -23.14 -23.48 -7.85
N GLU A 283 -22.04 -22.89 -8.29
CA GLU A 283 -21.44 -22.88 -9.64
C GLU A 283 -20.07 -22.18 -9.45
N THR A 284 -19.07 -22.46 -10.27
CA THR A 284 -17.71 -21.95 -10.12
C THR A 284 -17.66 -20.42 -9.96
N VAL A 285 -16.78 -19.90 -9.08
CA VAL A 285 -16.62 -18.46 -8.76
C VAL A 285 -16.52 -17.57 -10.01
N SER A 286 -16.01 -18.12 -11.11
CA SER A 286 -15.84 -17.46 -12.41
C SER A 286 -17.14 -17.07 -13.11
N ASP A 287 -18.24 -17.82 -12.95
CA ASP A 287 -19.43 -17.69 -13.81
C ASP A 287 -20.48 -16.69 -13.29
N LEU A 288 -20.39 -16.28 -12.01
CA LEU A 288 -21.47 -15.56 -11.32
C LEU A 288 -21.19 -14.10 -10.96
N ARG A 289 -19.93 -13.62 -11.11
CA ARG A 289 -19.57 -12.19 -10.89
C ARG A 289 -20.38 -11.23 -11.77
N LYS A 290 -20.92 -11.73 -12.89
CA LYS A 290 -21.78 -10.97 -13.82
C LYS A 290 -23.20 -10.69 -13.28
N LYS A 291 -23.68 -11.42 -12.26
CA LYS A 291 -25.08 -11.31 -11.77
C LYS A 291 -25.23 -10.55 -10.46
N ASN A 292 -24.22 -10.56 -9.58
CA ASN A 292 -24.23 -9.78 -8.34
C ASN A 292 -22.79 -9.58 -7.83
N GLN A 293 -22.33 -8.33 -7.72
CA GLN A 293 -20.96 -8.03 -7.26
C GLN A 293 -20.74 -8.32 -5.77
N ASP A 294 -21.82 -8.47 -5.00
CA ASP A 294 -21.79 -8.60 -3.54
C ASP A 294 -22.06 -10.03 -3.02
N VAL A 295 -22.10 -11.04 -3.90
CA VAL A 295 -22.38 -12.43 -3.53
C VAL A 295 -21.24 -13.35 -3.93
N TYR A 296 -20.70 -14.06 -2.94
CA TYR A 296 -19.62 -15.03 -3.11
C TYR A 296 -20.18 -16.44 -3.15
N PHE A 297 -19.69 -17.25 -4.09
CA PHE A 297 -20.08 -18.65 -4.21
C PHE A 297 -18.92 -19.53 -3.77
N LEU A 298 -19.17 -20.41 -2.81
CA LEU A 298 -18.18 -21.35 -2.30
C LEU A 298 -18.71 -22.78 -2.40
N LYS A 299 -17.82 -23.71 -2.74
CA LYS A 299 -18.11 -25.14 -2.66
C LYS A 299 -18.35 -25.53 -1.19
N ARG A 300 -19.28 -26.45 -0.95
CA ARG A 300 -19.66 -26.87 0.41
C ARG A 300 -18.46 -27.38 1.22
N GLU A 301 -17.51 -28.04 0.58
CA GLU A 301 -16.30 -28.58 1.22
C GLU A 301 -15.36 -27.47 1.69
N ALA A 302 -15.26 -26.37 0.92
CA ALA A 302 -14.46 -25.21 1.29
C ALA A 302 -15.06 -24.43 2.49
N CYS A 303 -16.35 -24.59 2.74
CA CYS A 303 -17.06 -23.87 3.80
C CYS A 303 -16.58 -24.27 5.18
N GLY A 304 -16.18 -25.53 5.37
CA GLY A 304 -15.64 -26.02 6.65
C GLY A 304 -14.33 -25.32 7.06
N TYR A 305 -13.69 -24.61 6.12
CA TYR A 305 -12.47 -23.87 6.39
C TYR A 305 -12.71 -22.38 6.62
N MET A 306 -13.93 -21.88 6.40
CA MET A 306 -14.25 -20.48 6.67
C MET A 306 -14.43 -20.24 8.17
N PRO A 307 -13.91 -19.12 8.72
CA PRO A 307 -14.14 -18.75 10.12
C PRO A 307 -15.63 -18.54 10.42
N ASP A 308 -16.17 -19.36 11.32
CA ASP A 308 -17.60 -19.48 11.67
C ASP A 308 -18.32 -18.15 11.97
N ASP A 309 -17.60 -17.14 12.43
CA ASP A 309 -18.18 -15.94 13.04
C ASP A 309 -18.43 -14.80 12.03
N CYS A 310 -17.95 -14.92 10.80
CA CYS A 310 -17.78 -13.75 9.92
C CYS A 310 -18.69 -13.71 8.68
N TYR A 311 -19.43 -14.79 8.40
CA TYR A 311 -20.32 -14.89 7.24
C TYR A 311 -21.75 -15.35 7.58
N LYS A 312 -22.07 -15.48 8.87
CA LYS A 312 -23.42 -15.80 9.34
C LYS A 312 -24.28 -14.52 9.36
N ASP A 313 -25.48 -14.61 8.81
CA ASP A 313 -26.50 -13.55 8.87
C ASP A 313 -27.49 -13.87 10.01
N PRO A 314 -27.79 -12.94 10.93
CA PRO A 314 -27.24 -11.58 11.03
C PRO A 314 -25.83 -11.50 11.61
N SER A 315 -25.02 -10.55 11.07
CA SER A 315 -23.73 -10.19 11.68
C SER A 315 -23.93 -9.76 13.14
N MET A 316 -23.06 -10.22 14.04
CA MET A 316 -23.12 -9.82 15.45
C MET A 316 -22.98 -8.29 15.61
N LEU A 317 -23.74 -7.68 16.52
CA LEU A 317 -23.70 -6.23 16.79
C LEU A 317 -22.27 -5.73 17.11
N LYS A 318 -21.50 -6.51 17.89
CA LYS A 318 -20.10 -6.19 18.23
C LYS A 318 -19.21 -6.03 16.99
N HIS A 319 -19.46 -6.82 15.95
CA HIS A 319 -18.72 -6.80 14.69
C HIS A 319 -19.05 -5.55 13.86
N LEU A 320 -20.34 -5.23 13.75
CA LEU A 320 -20.81 -4.01 13.08
C LEU A 320 -20.29 -2.75 13.80
N ALA A 321 -20.28 -2.75 15.13
CA ALA A 321 -19.73 -1.67 15.95
C ALA A 321 -18.23 -1.49 15.70
N ARG A 322 -17.44 -2.57 15.69
CA ARG A 322 -16.01 -2.52 15.32
C ARG A 322 -15.80 -1.86 13.97
N PHE A 323 -16.56 -2.27 12.96
CA PHE A 323 -16.44 -1.70 11.62
C PHE A 323 -16.76 -0.19 11.60
N ALA A 324 -17.87 0.23 12.22
CA ALA A 324 -18.26 1.63 12.27
C ALA A 324 -17.20 2.51 12.95
N ILE A 325 -16.64 2.04 14.08
CA ILE A 325 -15.58 2.75 14.80
C ILE A 325 -14.29 2.80 13.97
N ARG A 326 -13.81 1.66 13.44
CA ARG A 326 -12.60 1.60 12.61
C ARG A 326 -12.73 2.49 11.37
N LYS A 327 -13.88 2.46 10.69
CA LYS A 327 -14.18 3.35 9.57
C LYS A 327 -13.99 4.80 10.00
N ARG A 328 -14.62 5.23 11.11
CA ARG A 328 -14.48 6.61 11.58
C ARG A 328 -13.04 6.98 11.90
N LEU A 329 -12.27 6.10 12.53
CA LEU A 329 -10.84 6.33 12.78
C LEU A 329 -10.04 6.45 11.48
N LEU A 330 -10.32 5.61 10.48
CA LEU A 330 -9.69 5.67 9.16
C LEU A 330 -9.96 7.00 8.46
N GLU A 331 -11.20 7.48 8.48
CA GLU A 331 -11.59 8.76 7.87
C GLU A 331 -10.87 9.96 8.49
N ASN A 332 -10.41 9.84 9.73
CA ASN A 332 -9.69 10.87 10.48
C ASN A 332 -8.17 10.60 10.57
N ASP A 333 -7.66 9.59 9.85
CA ASP A 333 -6.24 9.23 9.87
C ASP A 333 -5.71 8.93 11.30
N LEU A 334 -6.53 8.18 12.03
CA LEU A 334 -6.27 7.75 13.40
C LEU A 334 -6.05 6.24 13.49
N LEU A 335 -5.97 5.48 12.40
CA LEU A 335 -5.64 4.05 12.48
C LEU A 335 -4.13 3.78 12.39
N PRO A 336 -3.62 2.74 13.07
CA PRO A 336 -4.27 1.97 14.13
C PRO A 336 -4.22 2.69 15.50
N SER A 337 -3.30 3.65 15.68
CA SER A 337 -2.95 4.26 16.98
C SER A 337 -4.08 4.95 17.76
N GLY A 338 -5.16 5.32 17.09
CA GLY A 338 -6.33 5.95 17.68
C GLY A 338 -7.22 4.97 18.43
N ILE A 339 -7.09 3.65 18.20
CA ILE A 339 -7.81 2.63 18.96
C ILE A 339 -7.40 2.69 20.44
N ASP A 340 -6.10 2.80 20.72
CA ASP A 340 -5.57 2.85 22.09
C ASP A 340 -5.96 4.14 22.83
N LYS A 341 -6.43 5.15 22.09
CA LYS A 341 -6.88 6.45 22.62
C LYS A 341 -8.38 6.47 22.92
N LEU A 342 -9.12 5.43 22.57
CA LEU A 342 -10.55 5.35 22.87
C LEU A 342 -10.76 5.12 24.37
N PRO A 343 -11.59 5.93 25.03
CA PRO A 343 -11.75 5.85 26.48
C PRO A 343 -12.44 4.55 26.88
N LYS A 344 -12.02 3.99 28.03
CA LYS A 344 -12.67 2.85 28.71
C LYS A 344 -12.71 1.54 27.90
N LEU A 345 -11.81 1.35 26.93
CA LEU A 345 -11.65 0.03 26.29
C LEU A 345 -10.81 -0.90 27.17
N THR A 346 -11.24 -2.14 27.34
CA THR A 346 -10.40 -3.19 27.93
C THR A 346 -9.33 -3.64 26.93
N LYS A 347 -8.30 -4.34 27.40
CA LYS A 347 -7.22 -4.85 26.55
C LYS A 347 -7.76 -5.80 25.48
N GLU A 348 -8.75 -6.62 25.83
CA GLU A 348 -9.40 -7.57 24.93
C GLU A 348 -10.17 -6.83 23.84
N LEU A 349 -10.87 -5.74 24.17
CA LEU A 349 -11.56 -4.92 23.18
C LEU A 349 -10.57 -4.19 22.27
N VAL A 350 -9.44 -3.71 22.79
CA VAL A 350 -8.37 -3.13 21.97
C VAL A 350 -7.82 -4.18 20.99
N GLN A 351 -7.56 -5.41 21.44
CA GLN A 351 -7.13 -6.50 20.57
C GLN A 351 -8.18 -6.84 19.50
N TYR A 352 -9.46 -6.89 19.88
CA TYR A 352 -10.58 -7.15 18.97
C TYR A 352 -10.70 -6.06 17.90
N MET A 353 -10.56 -4.79 18.32
CA MET A 353 -10.55 -3.62 17.44
C MET A 353 -9.33 -3.58 16.53
N ASN A 354 -8.18 -4.09 16.98
CA ASN A 354 -6.95 -4.27 16.21
C ASN A 354 -6.93 -5.55 15.36
N LEU A 355 -8.03 -6.30 15.30
CA LEU A 355 -8.20 -7.53 14.52
C LEU A 355 -7.35 -8.72 15.02
N LEU A 356 -6.76 -8.63 16.21
CA LEU A 356 -5.87 -9.63 16.80
C LEU A 356 -6.62 -10.80 17.43
N SER A 357 -7.76 -10.55 18.09
CA SER A 357 -8.54 -11.52 18.84
C SER A 357 -9.88 -11.85 18.22
#